data_AF-A0A419HPW2-F1
#
_entry.id   AF-A0A419HPW2-F1
#
_cell.length_a   1.000
_cell.length_b   1.000
_cell.length_c   1.000
_cell.angle_alpha   90.00
_cell.angle_beta   90.00
_cell.angle_gamma   90.00
#
_symmetry.space_group_name_H-M   'P 1'
#
loop_
_entity.id
_entity.type
_entity.pdbx_description
1 polymer ?
#
loop_
_entity_poly.entity_id
_entity_poly.type
_entity_poly.pdbx_seq_one_letter_code
_entity_poly.pdbx_strand_id
1 'polypeptide(L)'
;MRALRIVLGIVGAVAMVIALAEVLLGPHVVMPGNPVVDPSVDSNYRFFAAFFGAAGLAILLNLRRLDPGPLRWILGAFFAGGLARLFSLAETGEPVGLVYGLLALELVAPPLLLLWHHRVTGHLRSDSAASGT
;
A
#
# COMPACT_ATOMS: atom_id res chain seq x y z
N MET A 1 19.09 4.21 5.22
CA MET A 1 18.04 5.18 4.82
C MET A 1 17.73 5.22 3.32
N ARG A 2 18.71 5.23 2.40
CA ARG A 2 18.45 5.31 0.95
C ARG A 2 17.58 4.16 0.42
N ALA A 3 17.89 2.92 0.78
CA ALA A 3 17.10 1.75 0.36
C ALA A 3 15.63 1.81 0.81
N LEU A 4 15.36 2.19 2.07
CA LEU A 4 13.99 2.36 2.59
C LEU A 4 13.21 3.42 1.81
N ARG A 5 13.84 4.55 1.46
CA ARG A 5 13.21 5.59 0.62
C ARG A 5 12.89 5.06 -0.78
N ILE A 6 13.79 4.30 -1.38
CA ILE A 6 13.56 3.72 -2.71
C ILE A 6 12.38 2.75 -2.66
N VAL A 7 12.36 1.84 -1.68
CA VAL A 7 11.28 0.85 -1.54
C VAL A 7 9.94 1.53 -1.27
N LEU A 8 9.87 2.47 -0.32
CA LEU A 8 8.65 3.25 -0.08
C LEU A 8 8.24 4.07 -1.30
N GLY A 9 9.20 4.60 -2.06
CA GLY A 9 8.95 5.34 -3.28
C GLY A 9 8.33 4.46 -4.37
N ILE A 10 8.85 3.24 -4.54
CA ILE A 10 8.28 2.24 -5.45
C ILE A 10 6.86 1.87 -5.01
N VAL A 11 6.64 1.59 -3.72
CA VAL A 11 5.31 1.25 -3.18
C VAL A 11 4.31 2.37 -3.45
N GLY A 12 4.66 3.62 -3.12
CA GLY A 12 3.79 4.78 -3.34
C GLY A 12 3.52 5.04 -4.83
N ALA A 13 4.52 4.87 -5.69
CA ALA A 13 4.38 5.04 -7.13
C ALA A 13 3.51 3.95 -7.76
N VAL A 14 3.72 2.69 -7.40
CA VAL A 14 2.90 1.56 -7.87
C VAL A 14 1.44 1.75 -7.45
N ALA A 15 1.20 2.12 -6.18
CA ALA A 15 -0.15 2.39 -5.70
C ALA A 15 -0.82 3.52 -6.50
N MET A 16 -0.09 4.60 -6.79
CA MET A 16 -0.59 5.71 -7.60
C MET A 16 -0.90 5.30 -9.03
N VAL A 17 -0.03 4.52 -9.68
CA VAL A 17 -0.23 4.06 -11.06
C VAL A 17 -1.44 3.14 -11.15
N ILE A 18 -1.58 2.19 -10.23
CA ILE A 18 -2.75 1.29 -10.18
C ILE A 18 -4.03 2.10 -9.97
N ALA A 19 -4.05 3.00 -8.99
CA ALA A 19 -5.19 3.86 -8.71
C ALA A 19 -5.59 4.70 -9.92
N LEU A 20 -4.62 5.33 -10.58
CA LEU A 20 -4.89 6.19 -11.74
C LEU A 20 -5.42 5.37 -12.92
N ALA A 21 -4.84 4.19 -13.17
CA ALA A 21 -5.33 3.28 -14.21
C ALA A 21 -6.78 2.87 -13.94
N GLU A 22 -7.10 2.47 -12.71
CA GLU A 22 -8.46 2.07 -12.33
C GLU A 22 -9.46 3.23 -12.39
N VAL A 23 -9.09 4.42 -11.90
CA VAL A 23 -9.95 5.62 -11.95
C VAL A 23 -10.23 6.06 -13.37
N LEU A 24 -9.24 6.04 -14.27
CA LEU A 24 -9.38 6.56 -15.63
C LEU A 24 -9.93 5.53 -16.61
N LEU A 25 -9.41 4.30 -16.55
CA LEU A 25 -9.70 3.24 -17.52
C LEU A 25 -10.75 2.25 -17.01
N GLY A 26 -11.04 2.24 -15.71
CA GLY A 26 -11.99 1.35 -15.07
C GLY A 26 -11.34 0.14 -14.39
N PRO A 27 -12.08 -0.53 -13.49
CA PRO A 27 -11.56 -1.62 -12.64
C PRO A 27 -11.16 -2.87 -13.43
N HIS A 28 -11.76 -3.11 -14.60
CA HIS A 28 -11.45 -4.27 -15.45
C HIS A 28 -9.99 -4.30 -15.94
N VAL A 29 -9.31 -3.15 -16.00
CA VAL A 29 -7.89 -3.07 -16.41
C VAL A 29 -6.96 -3.63 -15.32
N VAL A 30 -7.34 -3.50 -14.05
CA VAL A 30 -6.53 -3.93 -12.90
C VAL A 30 -6.99 -5.30 -12.38
N MET A 31 -8.29 -5.58 -12.48
CA MET A 31 -8.94 -6.79 -12.02
C MET A 31 -9.42 -7.60 -13.24
N PRO A 32 -8.54 -8.43 -13.86
CA PRO A 32 -8.93 -9.27 -14.98
C PRO A 32 -9.94 -10.33 -14.52
N GLY A 33 -11.02 -10.50 -15.29
CA GLY A 33 -12.12 -11.39 -14.91
C GLY A 33 -13.32 -11.17 -15.84
N ASN A 34 -14.44 -10.68 -15.28
CA ASN A 34 -15.64 -10.40 -16.05
C ASN A 34 -15.57 -9.01 -16.71
N PRO A 35 -15.67 -8.89 -18.05
CA PRO A 35 -15.63 -7.60 -18.74
C PRO A 35 -16.87 -6.73 -18.49
N VAL A 36 -17.96 -7.30 -17.95
CA VAL A 36 -19.18 -6.56 -17.63
C VAL A 36 -19.22 -6.27 -16.13
N VAL A 37 -19.07 -5.01 -15.78
CA VAL A 37 -19.13 -4.51 -14.40
C VAL A 37 -20.42 -3.69 -14.25
N ASP A 38 -21.23 -4.02 -13.24
CA ASP A 38 -22.41 -3.23 -12.89
C ASP A 38 -22.02 -1.76 -12.62
N PRO A 39 -22.79 -0.75 -13.10
CA PRO A 39 -22.42 0.66 -12.92
C PRO A 39 -22.21 1.10 -11.47
N SER A 40 -22.97 0.54 -10.52
CA SER A 40 -22.78 0.82 -9.10
C SER A 40 -21.46 0.22 -8.58
N VAL A 41 -21.09 -0.95 -9.09
CA VAL A 41 -19.81 -1.59 -8.77
C VAL A 41 -18.64 -0.80 -9.37
N ASP A 42 -18.70 -0.40 -10.65
CA ASP A 42 -17.66 0.42 -11.29
C ASP A 42 -17.42 1.73 -10.54
N SER A 43 -18.50 2.46 -10.22
CA SER A 43 -18.44 3.70 -9.45
C SER A 43 -17.77 3.51 -8.08
N ASN A 44 -18.15 2.45 -7.36
CA ASN A 44 -17.60 2.12 -6.05
C ASN A 44 -16.11 1.76 -6.11
N TYR A 45 -15.68 0.98 -7.10
CA TYR A 45 -14.27 0.65 -7.30
C TYR A 45 -13.42 1.89 -7.62
N ARG A 46 -13.90 2.77 -8.51
CA ARG A 46 -13.20 4.05 -8.80
C ARG A 46 -13.08 4.95 -7.57
N PHE A 47 -14.11 4.98 -6.72
CA PHE A 47 -14.07 5.69 -5.44
C PHE A 47 -12.94 5.13 -4.55
N PHE A 48 -12.89 3.81 -4.33
CA PHE A 48 -11.83 3.21 -3.51
C PHE A 48 -10.44 3.34 -4.13
N ALA A 49 -10.33 3.27 -5.46
CA ALA A 49 -9.09 3.51 -6.18
C ALA A 49 -8.56 4.93 -5.92
N ALA A 50 -9.42 5.95 -5.84
CA ALA A 50 -9.00 7.30 -5.47
C ALA A 50 -8.40 7.37 -4.05
N PHE A 51 -8.99 6.67 -3.06
CA PHE A 51 -8.41 6.57 -1.72
C PHE A 51 -7.09 5.80 -1.71
N PHE A 52 -6.99 4.72 -2.49
CA PHE A 52 -5.75 3.96 -2.64
C PHE A 52 -4.64 4.81 -3.26
N GLY A 53 -4.96 5.61 -4.27
CA GLY A 53 -4.06 6.59 -4.87
C GLY A 53 -3.64 7.67 -3.87
N ALA A 54 -4.57 8.20 -3.07
CA ALA A 54 -4.24 9.17 -2.02
C ALA A 54 -3.28 8.59 -0.97
N ALA A 55 -3.44 7.32 -0.60
CA ALA A 55 -2.49 6.61 0.27
C ALA A 55 -1.10 6.51 -0.38
N GLY A 56 -1.02 6.15 -1.66
CA GLY A 56 0.22 6.14 -2.44
C GLY A 56 0.90 7.51 -2.48
N LEU A 57 0.14 8.59 -2.75
CA LEU A 57 0.64 9.96 -2.73
C LEU A 57 1.20 10.35 -1.37
N ALA A 58 0.49 9.99 -0.29
CA ALA A 58 0.92 10.30 1.06
C ALA A 58 2.26 9.63 1.40
N ILE A 59 2.52 8.41 0.92
CA ILE A 59 3.84 7.76 1.03
C ILE A 59 4.90 8.56 0.27
N LEU A 60 4.62 8.93 -0.99
CA LEU A 60 5.55 9.69 -1.84
C LEU A 60 5.93 11.04 -1.21
N LEU A 61 4.95 11.75 -0.66
CA LEU A 61 5.16 13.01 0.05
C LEU A 61 5.97 12.81 1.34
N ASN A 62 5.80 11.68 2.02
CA ASN A 62 6.52 11.35 3.24
C ASN A 62 7.99 10.91 3.01
N LEU A 63 8.43 10.64 1.77
CA LEU A 63 9.80 10.14 1.51
C LEU A 63 10.92 11.06 1.99
N ARG A 64 10.66 12.37 2.03
CA ARG A 64 11.65 13.37 2.48
C ARG A 64 11.91 13.28 3.98
N ARG A 65 10.84 13.17 4.78
CA ARG A 65 10.90 13.21 6.25
C ARG A 65 10.96 11.82 6.87
N LEU A 66 10.44 10.80 6.18
CA LEU A 66 10.24 9.44 6.70
C LEU A 66 9.57 9.48 8.08
N ASP A 67 8.51 10.28 8.22
CA ASP A 67 7.78 10.39 9.49
C ASP A 67 7.03 9.08 9.76
N PRO A 68 7.25 8.41 10.91
CA PRO A 68 6.52 7.19 11.26
C PRO A 68 5.02 7.41 11.49
N GLY A 69 4.60 8.62 11.87
CA GLY A 69 3.24 8.94 12.27
C GLY A 69 2.19 8.76 11.17
N PRO A 70 2.38 9.34 9.97
CA PRO A 70 1.54 9.06 8.81
C PRO A 70 1.76 7.65 8.24
N LEU A 71 3.02 7.20 8.23
CA LEU A 71 3.39 5.92 7.60
C LEU A 71 2.72 4.71 8.28
N ARG A 72 2.62 4.71 9.62
CA ARG A 72 1.90 3.64 10.36
C ARG A 72 0.43 3.52 9.97
N TRP A 73 -0.24 4.64 9.73
CA TRP A 73 -1.66 4.64 9.39
C TRP A 73 -1.88 4.17 7.96
N ILE A 74 -1.04 4.63 7.03
CA ILE A 74 -1.11 4.20 5.63
C ILE A 74 -0.81 2.71 5.50
N LEU A 75 0.28 2.24 6.12
CA LEU A 75 0.65 0.83 6.11
C LEU A 75 -0.39 -0.03 6.86
N GLY A 76 -0.95 0.48 7.96
CA GLY A 76 -2.07 -0.17 8.65
C GLY A 76 -3.32 -0.29 7.77
N ALA A 77 -3.62 0.71 6.95
CA ALA A 77 -4.74 0.66 6.00
C ALA A 77 -4.52 -0.40 4.91
N PHE A 78 -3.30 -0.52 4.36
CA PHE A 78 -2.98 -1.61 3.42
C PHE A 78 -3.11 -2.98 4.06
N PHE A 79 -2.64 -3.14 5.30
CA PHE A 79 -2.80 -4.39 6.04
C PHE A 79 -4.28 -4.74 6.27
N ALA A 80 -5.09 -3.76 6.66
CA ALA A 80 -6.54 -3.94 6.81
C ALA A 80 -7.21 -4.30 5.47
N GLY A 81 -6.75 -3.74 4.35
CA GLY A 81 -7.17 -4.14 3.00
C GLY A 81 -6.87 -5.61 2.70
N GLY A 82 -5.69 -6.10 3.06
CA GLY A 82 -5.34 -7.51 2.96
C GLY A 82 -6.25 -8.42 3.81
N LEU A 83 -6.62 -7.99 5.02
CA LEU A 83 -7.60 -8.71 5.85
C LEU A 83 -8.99 -8.75 5.21
N ALA A 84 -9.44 -7.65 4.61
CA ALA A 84 -10.70 -7.60 3.88
C ALA A 84 -10.69 -8.55 2.66
N ARG A 85 -9.54 -8.69 1.99
CA ARG A 85 -9.37 -9.69 0.92
C ARG A 85 -9.40 -11.12 1.43
N LEU A 86 -8.82 -11.42 2.60
CA LEU A 86 -8.96 -12.75 3.22
C LEU A 86 -10.43 -13.07 3.52
N PHE A 87 -11.16 -12.09 4.05
CA PHE A 87 -12.59 -12.24 4.31
C PHE A 87 -13.37 -12.53 3.03
N SER A 88 -13.11 -11.78 1.95
CA SER A 88 -13.71 -12.04 0.63
C SER A 88 -13.32 -13.41 0.07
N LEU A 89 -12.07 -13.86 0.21
CA LEU A 89 -11.66 -15.21 -0.20
C LEU A 89 -12.45 -16.29 0.54
N ALA A 90 -12.66 -16.11 1.85
CA ALA A 90 -13.40 -17.06 2.68
C ALA A 90 -14.91 -17.08 2.36
N GLU A 91 -15.50 -15.96 1.97
CA GLU A 91 -16.95 -15.84 1.73
C GLU A 91 -17.35 -16.10 0.26
N THR A 92 -16.59 -15.53 -0.69
CA THR A 92 -16.96 -15.51 -2.13
C THR A 92 -16.12 -16.45 -3.01
N GLY A 93 -15.02 -16.98 -2.47
CA GLY A 93 -14.14 -17.93 -3.16
C GLY A 93 -12.91 -17.31 -3.84
N GLU A 94 -12.25 -18.12 -4.67
CA GLU A 94 -10.91 -17.88 -5.22
C GLU A 94 -10.85 -16.68 -6.18
N PRO A 95 -10.04 -15.64 -5.89
CA PRO A 95 -9.78 -14.57 -6.83
C PRO A 95 -8.78 -15.01 -7.91
N VAL A 96 -8.71 -14.23 -9.00
CA VAL A 96 -7.70 -14.46 -10.05
C VAL A 96 -6.27 -14.37 -9.51
N GLY A 97 -5.35 -15.14 -10.11
CA GLY A 97 -4.00 -15.37 -9.58
C GLY A 97 -3.21 -14.12 -9.14
N LEU A 98 -3.38 -12.99 -9.83
CA LEU A 98 -2.72 -11.72 -9.47
C LEU A 98 -3.10 -11.22 -8.06
N VAL A 99 -4.35 -11.44 -7.64
CA VAL A 99 -4.88 -10.97 -6.36
C VAL A 99 -4.19 -11.67 -5.19
N TYR A 100 -3.75 -12.92 -5.35
CA TYR A 100 -2.95 -13.61 -4.33
C TYR A 100 -1.62 -12.92 -4.07
N GLY A 101 -0.96 -12.43 -5.13
CA GLY A 101 0.27 -11.65 -4.99
C GLY A 101 0.02 -10.34 -4.24
N LEU A 102 -1.07 -9.63 -4.56
CA LEU A 102 -1.43 -8.39 -3.89
C LEU A 102 -1.84 -8.62 -2.43
N LEU A 103 -2.58 -9.69 -2.15
CA LEU A 103 -2.95 -10.13 -0.80
C LEU A 103 -1.71 -10.40 0.06
N ALA A 104 -0.76 -11.19 -0.45
CA ALA A 104 0.49 -11.47 0.25
C ALA A 104 1.29 -10.18 0.50
N LEU A 105 1.34 -9.29 -0.49
CA LEU A 105 1.99 -7.99 -0.36
C LEU A 105 1.34 -7.13 0.74
N GLU A 106 0.02 -7.03 0.76
CA GLU A 106 -0.75 -6.24 1.74
C GLU A 106 -0.61 -6.77 3.17
N LEU A 107 -0.50 -8.09 3.35
CA LEU A 107 -0.34 -8.65 4.69
C LEU A 107 1.11 -8.61 5.19
N VAL A 108 2.08 -8.77 4.30
CA VAL A 108 3.49 -8.95 4.68
C VAL A 108 4.30 -7.66 4.58
N ALA A 109 4.10 -6.84 3.54
CA ALA A 109 4.92 -5.65 3.34
C ALA A 109 4.71 -4.59 4.45
N PRO A 110 3.49 -4.24 4.88
CA PRO A 110 3.28 -3.28 5.95
C PRO A 110 4.03 -3.56 7.26
N PRO A 111 3.92 -4.75 7.89
CA PRO A 111 4.65 -5.02 9.14
C PRO A 111 6.16 -5.02 8.94
N LEU A 112 6.66 -5.54 7.81
CA LEU A 112 8.10 -5.56 7.52
C LEU A 112 8.66 -4.16 7.29
N LEU A 113 7.93 -3.30 6.57
CA LEU A 113 8.34 -1.92 6.30
C LEU A 113 8.34 -1.08 7.58
N LEU A 114 7.36 -1.27 8.48
CA LEU A 114 7.35 -0.60 9.79
C LEU A 114 8.52 -1.07 10.66
N LEU A 115 8.77 -2.39 10.74
CA LEU A 115 9.90 -2.92 11.49
C LEU A 115 11.24 -2.40 10.94
N TRP A 116 11.39 -2.37 9.62
CA TRP A 116 12.60 -1.86 8.99
C TRP A 116 12.78 -0.36 9.22
N HIS A 117 11.70 0.43 9.15
CA HIS A 117 11.71 1.85 9.48
C HIS A 117 12.17 2.09 10.92
N HIS A 118 11.59 1.37 11.89
CA HIS A 118 11.99 1.46 13.30
C HIS A 118 13.45 1.08 13.53
N ARG A 119 13.95 0.03 12.87
CA ARG A 119 15.36 -0.36 12.95
C ARG A 119 16.25 0.77 12.45
N VAL A 120 16.03 1.28 11.24
CA VAL A 120 16.92 2.28 10.63
C VAL A 120 16.90 3.62 11.37
N THR A 121 15.75 4.03 11.91
CA THR A 121 15.64 5.28 12.67
C THR A 121 16.13 5.16 14.11
N GLY A 122 16.03 3.96 14.71
CA GLY A 122 16.54 3.67 16.04
C GLY A 122 18.07 3.77 16.15
N HIS A 123 18.81 3.24 15.17
CA HIS A 123 20.29 3.29 15.16
C HIS A 123 20.85 4.73 15.10
N LEU A 124 20.13 5.67 14.45
CA LEU A 124 20.57 7.06 14.38
C LEU A 124 20.47 7.79 15.72
N ARG A 125 19.49 7.40 16.55
CA ARG A 125 19.31 7.96 17.90
C ARG A 125 20.38 7.47 18.87
N SER A 126 20.85 6.23 18.74
CA SER A 126 21.93 5.69 19.56
C SER A 126 23.30 6.26 19.18
N ASP A 127 23.59 6.40 17.88
CA ASP A 127 24.90 6.90 17.42
C ASP A 127 25.12 8.37 17.80
N SER A 128 24.06 9.19 17.68
CA SER A 128 24.11 10.62 18.06
C SER A 128 24.28 10.81 19.58
N ALA A 129 23.78 9.88 20.38
CA ALA A 129 23.95 9.90 21.83
C ALA A 129 25.36 9.46 22.26
N ALA A 130 26.00 8.56 21.51
CA ALA A 130 27.35 8.06 21.78
C ALA A 130 28.47 9.01 21.29
N SER A 131 28.21 9.84 20.28
CA SER A 131 29.19 10.83 19.77
C SER A 131 29.15 12.18 20.51
N GLY A 132 28.29 12.33 21.51
CA GLY A 132 28.06 13.56 22.27
C GLY A 132 28.74 13.64 23.65
N THR A 133 29.64 12.71 23.96
CA THR A 133 30.47 12.68 25.18
C THR A 133 31.93 12.88 24.83
#